data_AF-A0AAD6V3F7-F1
#
_entry.id   AF-A0AAD6V3F7-F1
#
_cell.length_a   1.000
_cell.length_b   1.000
_cell.length_c   1.000
_cell.angle_alpha   90.00
_cell.angle_beta   90.00
_cell.angle_gamma   90.00
#
_symmetry.space_group_name_H-M   'P 1'
#
loop_
_entity.id
_entity.type
_entity.pdbx_description
1 polymer ?
#
loop_
_entity_poly.entity_id
_entity_poly.type
_entity_poly.pdbx_seq_one_letter_code
_entity_poly.pdbx_strand_id
1 'polypeptide(L)'
;LKGCERHFKEQISRVSKISRIIPPHQRVIFENRVHELLHCKTSEEFQQKAAALMDDFELIGPWLSWWLRPEHASMLFRTELMMDLDPFFTLPATTNAEEAMH
;
A
#
# COMPACT_ATOMS: atom_id res chain seq x y z
N LEU A 1 5.03 -16.23 -6.18
CA LEU A 1 4.00 -15.58 -5.33
C LEU A 1 4.39 -15.46 -3.85
N LYS A 2 5.03 -16.45 -3.18
CA LYS A 2 5.49 -16.30 -1.77
C LYS A 2 6.55 -15.19 -1.50
N GLY A 3 7.22 -14.69 -2.55
CA GLY A 3 8.22 -13.63 -2.42
C GLY A 3 7.64 -12.23 -2.19
N CYS A 4 6.53 -11.89 -2.85
CA CYS A 4 5.94 -10.55 -2.75
C CYS A 4 5.37 -10.27 -1.36
N GLU A 5 4.66 -11.23 -0.76
CA GLU A 5 4.15 -11.08 0.61
C GLU A 5 5.28 -10.88 1.62
N ARG A 6 6.39 -11.61 1.46
CA ARG A 6 7.57 -11.46 2.31
C ARG A 6 8.20 -10.08 2.13
N HIS A 7 8.42 -9.65 0.88
CA HIS A 7 8.95 -8.32 0.59
C HIS A 7 8.04 -7.21 1.13
N PHE A 8 6.73 -7.37 1.02
CA PHE A 8 5.76 -6.44 1.59
C PHE A 8 5.92 -6.34 3.11
N LYS A 9 5.96 -7.48 3.81
CA LYS A 9 6.20 -7.51 5.28
C LYS A 9 7.53 -6.88 5.69
N GLU A 10 8.59 -7.12 4.92
CA GLU A 10 9.89 -6.48 5.17
C GLU A 10 9.84 -4.96 4.97
N GLN A 11 9.11 -4.50 3.95
CA GLN A 11 8.93 -3.07 3.68
C GLN A 11 8.06 -2.40 4.74
N ILE A 12 7.02 -3.07 5.25
CA ILE A 12 6.24 -2.59 6.42
C ILE A 12 7.19 -2.33 7.60
N SER A 13 8.02 -3.31 7.96
CA SER A 13 8.95 -3.17 9.09
C SER A 13 10.03 -2.09 8.86
N ARG A 14 10.42 -1.85 7.60
CA ARG A 14 11.35 -0.78 7.25
C ARG A 14 10.69 0.58 7.41
N VAL A 15 9.49 0.77 6.86
CA VAL A 15 8.74 2.03 6.93
C VAL A 15 8.32 2.35 8.36
N SER A 16 7.90 1.35 9.15
CA SER A 16 7.53 1.53 10.56
C SER A 16 8.69 2.05 11.41
N LYS A 17 9.93 1.73 11.05
CA LYS A 17 11.14 2.24 11.74
C LYS A 17 11.51 3.67 11.36
N ILE A 18 10.97 4.21 10.26
CA ILE A 18 11.23 5.59 9.85
C ILE A 18 10.39 6.51 10.74
N SER A 19 10.96 6.93 11.87
CA SER A 19 10.26 7.74 12.88
C SER A 19 9.70 9.07 12.38
N ARG A 20 10.23 9.57 11.25
CA ARG A 20 9.74 10.77 10.56
C ARG A 20 8.42 10.52 9.82
N ILE A 21 8.18 9.29 9.37
CA ILE A 21 6.97 8.88 8.65
C ILE A 21 5.96 8.29 9.64
N ILE A 22 6.41 7.35 10.48
CA ILE A 22 5.58 6.68 11.48
C ILE A 22 6.12 7.01 12.88
N PRO A 23 5.37 7.75 13.71
CA PRO A 23 5.77 8.01 15.07
C PRO A 23 6.02 6.72 15.86
N PRO A 24 7.04 6.67 16.75
CA PRO A 24 7.42 5.44 17.44
C PRO A 24 6.29 4.79 18.26
N HIS A 25 5.37 5.60 18.79
CA HIS A 25 4.21 5.13 19.55
C HIS A 25 3.10 4.56 18.67
N GLN A 26 3.07 4.87 17.37
CA GLN A 26 2.07 4.38 16.42
C GLN A 26 2.57 3.21 15.56
N ARG A 27 3.83 2.80 15.69
CA ARG A 27 4.43 1.72 14.87
C ARG A 27 3.59 0.45 14.89
N VAL A 28 3.21 -0.01 16.09
CA VAL A 28 2.41 -1.22 16.26
C VAL A 28 1.03 -1.08 15.62
N ILE A 29 0.42 0.11 15.73
CA ILE A 29 -0.89 0.40 15.12
C ILE A 29 -0.78 0.39 13.60
N PHE A 30 0.24 1.07 13.05
CA PHE A 30 0.53 1.08 11.63
C PHE A 30 0.77 -0.33 11.09
N GLU A 31 1.66 -1.10 11.73
CA GLU A 31 1.98 -2.46 11.31
C GLU A 31 0.71 -3.32 11.30
N ASN A 32 -0.07 -3.32 12.38
CA ASN A 32 -1.32 -4.09 12.44
C ASN A 32 -2.30 -3.69 11.32
N ARG A 33 -2.56 -2.39 11.14
CA ARG A 33 -3.51 -1.90 10.13
C ARG A 33 -3.07 -2.25 8.70
N VAL A 34 -1.78 -2.14 8.40
CA VAL A 34 -1.26 -2.50 7.08
C VAL A 34 -1.26 -4.02 6.87
N HIS A 35 -1.01 -4.80 7.92
CA HIS A 35 -1.16 -6.25 7.87
C HIS A 35 -2.61 -6.67 7.62
N GLU A 36 -3.60 -5.96 8.18
CA GLU A 36 -5.02 -6.22 7.92
C GLU A 36 -5.40 -6.05 6.44
N LEU A 37 -4.71 -5.18 5.69
CA LEU A 37 -4.93 -5.04 4.24
C LEU A 37 -4.70 -6.35 3.48
N LEU A 38 -3.76 -7.19 3.91
CA LEU A 38 -3.49 -8.50 3.30
C LEU A 38 -4.63 -9.51 3.51
N HIS A 39 -5.45 -9.29 4.54
CA HIS A 39 -6.49 -10.22 4.97
C HIS A 39 -7.91 -9.72 4.64
N CYS A 40 -8.03 -8.59 3.95
CA CYS A 40 -9.32 -8.07 3.49
C CYS A 40 -10.01 -9.11 2.59
N LYS A 41 -11.33 -9.23 2.73
CA LYS A 41 -12.14 -10.19 1.95
C LYS A 41 -12.84 -9.54 0.77
N THR A 42 -13.07 -8.23 0.85
CA THR A 42 -13.73 -7.43 -0.18
C THR A 42 -12.85 -6.25 -0.58
N SER A 43 -12.99 -5.78 -1.81
CA SER A 43 -12.24 -4.58 -2.24
C SER A 43 -12.75 -3.33 -1.52
N GLU A 44 -14.05 -3.22 -1.24
CA GLU A 44 -14.60 -2.09 -0.46
C GLU A 44 -13.92 -1.96 0.92
N GLU A 45 -13.80 -3.05 1.69
CA GLU A 45 -13.09 -3.03 2.97
C GLU A 45 -11.61 -2.65 2.80
N PHE A 46 -10.98 -3.15 1.76
CA PHE A 46 -9.58 -2.85 1.45
C PHE A 46 -9.38 -1.35 1.16
N GLN A 47 -10.24 -0.76 0.34
CA GLN A 47 -10.16 0.65 -0.02
C GLN A 47 -10.47 1.56 1.17
N GLN A 48 -11.47 1.23 1.98
CA GLN A 48 -11.77 1.97 3.21
C GLN A 48 -10.59 1.95 4.18
N LYS A 49 -9.98 0.78 4.40
CA LYS A 49 -8.80 0.65 5.27
C LYS A 49 -7.57 1.35 4.70
N ALA A 50 -7.35 1.29 3.39
CA ALA A 50 -6.25 1.98 2.72
C ALA A 50 -6.41 3.50 2.78
N ALA A 51 -7.62 4.02 2.56
CA ALA A 51 -7.93 5.44 2.70
C ALA A 51 -7.73 5.92 4.14
N ALA A 52 -8.22 5.17 5.14
CA ALA A 52 -7.99 5.49 6.55
C ALA A 52 -6.50 5.50 6.92
N LEU A 53 -5.71 4.59 6.35
CA LEU A 53 -4.26 4.58 6.55
C LEU A 53 -3.57 5.80 5.94
N MET A 54 -4.01 6.28 4.77
CA MET A 54 -3.48 7.50 4.17
C MET A 54 -3.89 8.76 4.93
N ASP A 55 -5.07 8.75 5.56
CA ASP A 55 -5.55 9.86 6.41
C ASP A 55 -4.77 9.95 7.73
N ASP A 56 -4.62 8.81 8.45
CA ASP A 56 -3.84 8.74 9.69
C ASP A 56 -2.33 8.96 9.44
N PHE A 57 -1.82 8.56 8.27
CA PHE A 57 -0.41 8.60 7.93
C PHE A 57 -0.19 9.20 6.52
N GLU A 58 -0.36 10.51 6.36
CA GLU A 58 -0.20 11.17 5.04
C GLU A 58 1.13 10.85 4.32
N LEU A 59 2.20 10.66 5.09
CA LEU A 59 3.56 10.43 4.59
C LEU A 59 3.77 9.03 4.00
N ILE A 60 2.88 8.07 4.26
CA ILE A 60 2.92 6.76 3.60
C ILE A 60 2.21 6.76 2.25
N GLY A 61 1.49 7.83 1.89
CA GLY A 61 0.71 7.90 0.65
C GLY A 61 1.47 7.41 -0.60
N PRO A 62 2.69 7.91 -0.89
CA PRO A 62 3.48 7.44 -2.03
C PRO A 62 3.86 5.96 -1.93
N TRP A 63 4.23 5.50 -0.73
CA TRP A 63 4.60 4.11 -0.49
C TRP A 63 3.40 3.17 -0.67
N LEU A 64 2.25 3.51 -0.08
CA LEU A 64 1.04 2.71 -0.19
C LEU A 64 0.51 2.72 -1.62
N SER A 65 0.45 3.89 -2.27
CA SER A 65 0.03 4.02 -3.67
C SER A 65 0.83 3.13 -4.61
N TRP A 66 2.14 2.96 -4.38
CA TRP A 66 2.96 2.04 -5.17
C TRP A 66 2.51 0.57 -5.04
N TRP A 67 2.16 0.13 -3.82
CA TRP A 67 1.63 -1.21 -3.57
C TRP A 67 0.20 -1.42 -4.07
N LEU A 68 -0.60 -0.34 -4.12
CA LEU A 68 -1.96 -0.35 -4.66
C LEU A 68 -2.01 -0.42 -6.19
N ARG A 69 -0.86 -0.32 -6.89
CA ARG A 69 -0.83 -0.47 -8.36
C ARG A 69 -1.24 -1.89 -8.75
N PRO A 70 -2.04 -2.07 -9.81
CA PRO A 70 -2.60 -3.37 -10.20
C PRO A 70 -1.54 -4.46 -10.41
N GLU A 71 -0.37 -4.10 -10.92
CA GLU A 71 0.81 -4.96 -11.08
C GLU A 71 1.28 -5.60 -9.76
N HIS A 72 1.25 -4.87 -8.64
CA HIS A 72 1.68 -5.36 -7.33
C HIS A 72 0.50 -5.88 -6.51
N ALA A 73 -0.63 -5.17 -6.59
CA ALA A 73 -1.84 -5.45 -5.84
C ALA A 73 -2.43 -6.81 -6.20
N SER A 74 -2.50 -7.16 -7.49
CA SER A 74 -2.95 -8.49 -7.95
C SER A 74 -2.07 -9.64 -7.45
N MET A 75 -0.82 -9.38 -7.11
CA MET A 75 0.12 -10.39 -6.59
C MET A 75 0.07 -10.54 -5.06
N LEU A 76 -0.55 -9.59 -4.35
CA LEU A 76 -0.51 -9.45 -2.90
C LEU A 76 -1.88 -9.54 -2.25
N PHE A 77 -2.86 -8.81 -2.79
CA PHE A 77 -4.20 -8.70 -2.25
C PHE A 77 -5.12 -9.65 -3.02
N ARG A 78 -5.66 -10.64 -2.29
CA ARG A 78 -6.58 -11.63 -2.85
C ARG A 78 -7.85 -10.97 -3.42
N THR A 79 -8.24 -9.81 -2.89
CA THR A 79 -9.37 -9.00 -3.31
C THR A 79 -9.18 -8.38 -4.69
N GLU A 80 -7.98 -7.87 -4.96
CA GLU A 80 -7.64 -7.21 -6.23
C GLU A 80 -7.40 -8.22 -7.37
N LEU A 81 -7.14 -9.48 -7.02
CA LEU A 81 -7.11 -10.61 -7.95
C LEU A 81 -8.49 -10.90 -8.58
N MET A 82 -9.58 -10.47 -7.94
CA MET A 82 -10.95 -10.59 -8.46
C MET A 82 -11.45 -9.34 -9.19
N MET A 83 -10.71 -8.23 -9.13
CA MET A 83 -11.17 -6.91 -9.57
C MET A 83 -10.45 -6.39 -10.83
N ASP A 84 -10.00 -7.32 -11.70
CA ASP A 84 -9.52 -6.99 -13.05
C ASP A 84 -10.68 -6.57 -13.97
N LEU A 85 -11.57 -5.69 -13.53
CA LEU A 85 -12.53 -4.99 -14.39
C LEU A 85 -12.88 -3.64 -13.73
N ASP A 86 -12.28 -2.60 -14.27
CA ASP A 86 -12.65 -1.17 -14.22
C ASP A 86 -11.91 -0.23 -13.23
N PRO A 87 -11.52 0.98 -13.70
CA PRO A 87 -10.22 1.55 -13.40
C PRO A 87 -10.27 2.62 -12.31
N PHE A 88 -9.38 2.51 -11.32
CA PHE A 88 -9.04 3.57 -10.37
C PHE A 88 -8.21 4.73 -11.01
N PHE A 89 -8.53 5.10 -12.26
CA PHE A 89 -7.88 6.16 -13.03
C PHE A 89 -8.38 7.57 -12.65
N THR A 90 -8.58 7.84 -11.37
CA THR A 90 -8.81 9.21 -10.86
C THR A 90 -7.72 9.62 -9.89
N LEU A 91 -6.46 9.41 -10.27
CA LEU A 91 -5.34 10.16 -9.70
C LEU A 91 -4.95 11.25 -10.72
N PRO A 92 -4.98 12.54 -10.36
CA PRO A 92 -4.49 13.58 -11.25
C PRO A 92 -2.99 13.37 -11.47
N ALA A 93 -2.62 13.29 -12.75
CA ALA A 93 -1.25 13.17 -13.21
C ALA A 93 -0.40 14.35 -12.71
N THR A 94 0.49 14.12 -11.75
CA THR A 94 1.68 14.96 -11.59
C THR A 94 2.89 14.14 -11.13
N THR A 95 3.82 14.00 -12.09
CA THR A 95 5.24 14.32 -11.94
C THR A 95 6.22 13.19 -11.60
N ASN A 96 7.03 12.92 -12.62
CA ASN A 96 8.38 12.34 -12.66
C ASN A 96 8.57 10.88 -12.27
N ALA A 97 8.29 10.00 -13.24
CA ALA A 97 9.27 8.96 -13.55
C ALA A 97 10.44 9.65 -14.26
N GLU A 98 11.57 9.80 -13.56
CA GLU A 98 12.83 10.20 -14.19
C GLU A 98 13.21 9.13 -15.24
N GLU A 99 13.03 9.49 -16.51
CA GLU A 99 13.72 8.86 -17.64
C GLU A 99 15.21 9.09 -17.47
N ALA A 100 15.89 8.07 -16.94
CA ALA A 100 17.34 8.01 -16.96
C ALA A 100 17.77 6.57 -17.24
N MET A 101 17.66 6.15 -18.50
CA MET A 101 18.76 5.42 -19.15
C MET A 101 18.82 5.83 -20.63
N HIS A 102 19.96 6.43 -20.95
CA HIS A 102 20.49 6.76 -22.27
C HIS A 102 20.59 5.53 -23.19
#